data_AF-A0A343TJC1-F1
#
_entry.id   AF-A0A343TJC1-F1
#
_cell.length_a   1.000
_cell.length_b   1.000
_cell.length_c   1.000
_cell.angle_alpha   90.00
_cell.angle_beta   90.00
_cell.angle_gamma   90.00
#
_symmetry.space_group_name_H-M   'P 1'
#
loop_
_entity.id
_entity.type
_entity.pdbx_description
1 polymer ?
#
loop_
_entity_poly.entity_id
_entity_poly.type
_entity_poly.pdbx_seq_one_letter_code
_entity_poly.pdbx_strand_id
1 'polypeptide(L)'
;MVEIEKPELEGESVRYRDNTWELTGALDVKQNGELIHAKARKSSRVRGNPGTFSFALDDSSASLNPGNPGEFDIELKRLEDSYYLVVIRNHATNHYRLTNLSYD
;
A
#
# COMPACT_ATOMS: atom_id res chain seq x y z
N MET A 1 -11.21 7.46 7.43
CA MET A 1 -10.26 6.35 7.31
C MET A 1 -11.07 5.09 7.17
N VAL A 2 -10.72 4.21 6.24
CA VAL A 2 -11.38 2.91 6.07
C VAL A 2 -10.29 1.85 6.02
N GLU A 3 -10.43 0.84 6.88
CA GLU A 3 -9.56 -0.33 6.90
C GLU A 3 -10.08 -1.36 5.89
N ILE A 4 -9.19 -1.87 5.05
CA ILE A 4 -9.48 -2.84 4.00
C ILE A 4 -8.46 -3.96 4.11
N GLU A 5 -8.96 -5.19 4.16
CA GLU A 5 -8.13 -6.39 4.13
C GLU A 5 -7.94 -6.84 2.68
N LYS A 6 -6.68 -6.98 2.27
CA LYS A 6 -6.26 -7.45 0.95
C LYS A 6 -5.28 -8.61 1.08
N PRO A 7 -5.78 -9.84 1.30
CA PRO A 7 -4.95 -11.03 1.48
C PRO A 7 -3.99 -11.29 0.31
N GLU A 8 -4.32 -10.84 -0.89
CA GLU A 8 -3.47 -10.92 -2.08
C GLU A 8 -2.14 -10.16 -1.93
N LEU A 9 -2.04 -9.21 -1.00
CA LEU A 9 -0.81 -8.49 -0.68
C LEU A 9 -0.04 -9.12 0.48
N GLU A 10 -0.58 -10.11 1.19
CA GLU A 10 0.13 -10.71 2.32
C GLU A 10 1.41 -11.43 1.86
N GLY A 11 2.54 -11.09 2.46
CA GLY A 11 3.85 -11.65 2.11
C GLY A 11 4.56 -10.94 0.96
N GLU A 12 3.90 -9.99 0.28
CA GLU A 12 4.53 -9.17 -0.76
C GLU A 12 5.70 -8.37 -0.18
N SER A 13 6.83 -8.40 -0.88
CA SER A 13 8.12 -7.93 -0.36
C SER A 13 8.50 -6.54 -0.86
N VAL A 14 8.69 -5.61 0.07
CA VAL A 14 9.17 -4.24 -0.17
C VAL A 14 10.56 -4.07 0.39
N ARG A 15 11.53 -3.71 -0.46
CA ARG A 15 12.87 -3.32 -0.02
C ARG A 15 12.91 -1.81 0.24
N TYR A 16 13.21 -1.43 1.48
CA TYR A 16 13.27 -0.03 1.89
C TYR A 16 14.38 0.21 2.91
N ARG A 17 15.27 1.19 2.64
CA ARG A 17 16.42 1.56 3.49
C ARG A 17 17.15 0.33 4.06
N ASP A 18 17.68 -0.49 3.16
CA ASP A 18 18.45 -1.72 3.45
C ASP A 18 17.72 -2.85 4.18
N ASN A 19 16.43 -2.69 4.47
CA ASN A 19 15.62 -3.73 5.08
C ASN A 19 14.60 -4.27 4.06
N THR A 20 14.29 -5.57 4.19
CA THR A 20 13.16 -6.18 3.49
C THR A 20 11.98 -6.29 4.44
N TRP A 21 10.83 -5.84 3.97
CA TRP A 21 9.57 -5.83 4.67
C TRP A 21 8.55 -6.66 3.90
N GLU A 22 7.67 -7.33 4.61
CA GLU A 22 6.52 -8.05 4.07
C GLU A 22 5.26 -7.27 4.41
N LEU A 23 4.42 -7.01 3.41
CA LEU A 23 3.08 -6.47 3.64
C LEU A 23 2.21 -7.51 4.35
N THR A 24 1.30 -7.05 5.22
CA THR A 24 0.41 -7.93 5.98
C THR A 24 -0.99 -8.06 5.39
N GLY A 25 -1.25 -7.43 4.23
CA GLY A 25 -2.58 -7.37 3.61
C GLY A 25 -3.52 -6.29 4.18
N ALA A 26 -3.25 -5.79 5.39
CA ALA A 26 -4.07 -4.76 6.02
C ALA A 26 -3.72 -3.36 5.48
N LEU A 27 -4.72 -2.67 4.94
CA LEU A 27 -4.61 -1.33 4.35
C LEU A 27 -5.54 -0.34 5.04
N ASP A 28 -5.08 0.89 5.26
CA ASP A 28 -5.95 2.03 5.57
C ASP A 28 -6.00 3.00 4.40
N VAL A 29 -7.20 3.27 3.89
CA VAL A 29 -7.43 4.34 2.92
C VAL A 29 -7.72 5.65 3.66
N LYS A 30 -6.90 6.67 3.38
CA LYS A 30 -6.88 7.98 4.03
C LYS A 30 -6.99 9.10 2.99
N GLN A 31 -7.14 10.33 3.48
CA GLN A 31 -7.13 11.55 2.67
C GLN A 31 -8.00 11.45 1.40
N ASN A 32 -9.29 11.11 1.58
CA ASN A 32 -10.23 10.96 0.46
C ASN A 32 -9.77 10.02 -0.67
N GLY A 33 -8.94 9.03 -0.34
CA GLY A 33 -8.43 8.06 -1.30
C GLY A 33 -7.09 8.43 -1.91
N GLU A 34 -6.47 9.54 -1.52
CA GLU A 34 -5.17 9.95 -2.07
C GLU A 34 -3.99 9.24 -1.40
N LEU A 35 -4.22 8.65 -0.22
CA LEU A 35 -3.20 8.04 0.59
C LEU A 35 -3.64 6.66 1.07
N ILE A 36 -2.82 5.64 0.80
CA ILE A 36 -2.99 4.28 1.30
C ILE A 36 -1.85 3.98 2.27
N HIS A 37 -2.19 3.62 3.50
CA HIS A 37 -1.22 3.07 4.44
C HIS A 37 -1.29 1.54 4.38
N ALA A 38 -0.17 0.87 4.16
CA ALA A 38 -0.09 -0.59 4.21
C ALA A 38 0.73 -1.02 5.43
N LYS A 39 0.14 -1.88 6.26
CA LYS A 39 0.86 -2.48 7.40
C LYS A 39 1.90 -3.47 6.87
N ALA A 40 3.07 -3.46 7.51
CA ALA A 40 4.19 -4.29 7.13
C ALA A 40 4.96 -4.78 8.35
N ARG A 41 5.63 -5.92 8.18
CA ARG A 41 6.55 -6.50 9.17
C ARG A 41 7.92 -6.71 8.54
N LYS A 42 8.99 -6.69 9.33
CA LYS A 42 10.31 -7.09 8.81
C LYS A 42 10.30 -8.58 8.46
N SER A 43 10.93 -8.95 7.35
CA SER A 43 11.06 -10.37 6.96
C SER A 43 12.03 -11.14 7.86
N SER A 44 12.92 -10.45 8.59
CA SER A 44 13.81 -11.10 9.55
C SER A 44 13.06 -11.51 10.82
N ARG A 45 13.34 -12.71 11.34
CA ARG A 45 12.75 -13.28 12.56
C ARG A 45 13.03 -12.51 13.86
N VAL A 46 13.72 -11.37 13.77
CA VAL A 46 13.94 -10.50 14.93
C VAL A 46 12.64 -9.77 15.19
N ARG A 47 12.13 -9.79 16.44
CA ARG A 47 11.02 -8.91 16.88
C ARG A 47 11.40 -7.46 16.56
N GLY A 48 10.99 -6.97 15.40
CA GLY A 48 11.05 -5.58 15.02
C GLY A 48 9.69 -4.93 15.23
N ASN A 49 9.67 -3.62 15.45
CA ASN A 49 8.42 -2.87 15.44
C ASN A 49 7.74 -3.07 14.07
N PRO A 50 6.40 -3.24 14.06
CA PRO A 50 5.66 -3.16 12.83
C PRO A 50 5.90 -1.80 12.16
N GLY A 51 5.85 -1.81 10.84
CA GLY A 51 6.01 -0.63 10.02
C GLY A 51 4.73 -0.33 9.26
N THR A 52 4.52 0.92 8.93
CA THR A 52 3.44 1.36 8.06
C THR A 52 4.03 2.07 6.84
N PHE A 53 3.87 1.46 5.67
CA PHE A 53 4.24 2.11 4.41
C PHE A 53 3.15 3.07 3.95
N SER A 54 3.55 4.25 3.50
CA SER A 54 2.66 5.27 2.95
C SER A 54 2.78 5.30 1.43
N PHE A 55 1.67 5.07 0.73
CA PHE A 55 1.58 5.13 -0.73
C PHE A 55 0.66 6.29 -1.13
N ALA A 56 1.19 7.28 -1.83
CA ALA A 56 0.45 8.47 -2.26
C ALA A 56 0.10 8.37 -3.74
N LEU A 57 -1.09 8.82 -4.12
CA LEU A 57 -1.56 8.81 -5.49
C LEU A 57 -0.61 9.62 -6.40
N ASP A 58 -0.11 8.98 -7.46
CA ASP A 58 0.88 9.57 -8.38
C ASP A 58 0.22 10.45 -9.47
N ASP A 59 -1.04 10.15 -9.83
CA ASP A 59 -1.82 10.94 -10.80
C ASP A 59 -3.22 11.29 -10.25
N SER A 60 -3.62 12.55 -10.43
CA SER A 60 -4.85 13.18 -9.91
C SER A 60 -6.16 12.61 -10.47
N SER A 61 -6.10 11.68 -11.41
CA SER A 61 -7.25 11.10 -12.07
C SER A 61 -7.97 10.10 -11.15
N ALA A 62 -9.02 10.59 -10.45
CA ALA A 62 -9.99 9.84 -9.64
C ALA A 62 -9.38 8.87 -8.59
N SER A 63 -9.26 9.32 -7.35
CA SER A 63 -8.79 8.52 -6.20
C SER A 63 -9.72 7.34 -5.83
N LEU A 64 -9.26 6.49 -4.90
CA LEU A 64 -10.07 5.43 -4.29
C LEU A 64 -11.03 6.04 -3.26
N ASN A 65 -12.30 6.27 -3.63
CA ASN A 65 -13.28 6.87 -2.73
C ASN A 65 -13.46 6.03 -1.44
N PRO A 66 -13.04 6.52 -0.25
CA PRO A 66 -13.12 5.74 0.97
C PRO A 66 -14.56 5.47 1.42
N GLY A 67 -15.51 6.33 1.06
CA GLY A 67 -16.92 6.16 1.42
C GLY A 67 -17.62 5.06 0.61
N ASN A 68 -17.05 4.69 -0.54
CA ASN A 68 -17.51 3.59 -1.37
C ASN A 68 -16.32 3.04 -2.16
N PRO A 69 -15.44 2.26 -1.52
CA PRO A 69 -14.25 1.74 -2.19
C PRO A 69 -14.60 0.76 -3.32
N GLY A 70 -15.79 0.14 -3.26
CA GLY A 70 -16.24 -0.88 -4.20
C GLY A 70 -15.36 -2.14 -4.18
N GLU A 71 -15.60 -3.03 -5.12
CA GLU A 71 -14.64 -4.10 -5.44
C GLU A 71 -13.52 -3.52 -6.32
N PHE A 72 -12.29 -3.87 -5.97
CA PHE A 72 -11.11 -3.50 -6.73
C PHE A 72 -10.04 -4.57 -6.52
N ASP A 73 -9.21 -4.79 -7.54
CA ASP A 73 -7.99 -5.59 -7.39
C ASP A 73 -6.84 -4.68 -7.00
N ILE A 74 -5.85 -5.23 -6.31
CA ILE A 74 -4.65 -4.49 -5.93
C ILE A 74 -3.40 -5.35 -6.12
N GLU A 75 -2.36 -4.72 -6.66
CA GLU A 75 -1.07 -5.37 -6.87
C GLU A 75 0.06 -4.47 -6.40
N LEU A 76 1.07 -5.06 -5.76
CA LEU A 76 2.34 -4.37 -5.52
C LEU A 76 3.22 -4.51 -6.77
N LYS A 77 3.60 -3.39 -7.38
CA LYS A 77 4.55 -3.36 -8.50
C LYS A 77 5.80 -2.58 -8.15
N ARG A 78 6.95 -3.11 -8.56
CA ARG A 78 8.19 -2.33 -8.59
C ARG A 78 8.36 -1.76 -9.99
N LEU A 79 8.41 -0.44 -10.09
CA LEU A 79 8.64 0.29 -11.33
C LEU A 79 9.84 1.20 -11.13
N GLU A 80 10.83 1.06 -12.00
CA GLU A 80 12.12 1.76 -11.89
C GLU A 80 12.73 1.57 -10.48
N ASP A 81 12.87 2.66 -9.73
CA ASP A 81 13.48 2.72 -8.40
C ASP A 81 12.46 2.82 -7.25
N SER A 82 11.17 2.64 -7.53
CA SER A 82 10.09 2.79 -6.53
C SER A 82 9.13 1.60 -6.54
N TYR A 83 8.33 1.51 -5.47
CA TYR A 83 7.19 0.62 -5.37
C TYR A 83 5.90 1.38 -5.57
N TYR A 84 4.90 0.71 -6.11
CA TYR A 84 3.59 1.22 -6.39
C TYR A 84 2.53 0.21 -5.96
N LEU A 85 1.48 0.68 -5.29
CA LEU A 85 0.23 -0.06 -5.23
C LEU A 85 -0.60 0.31 -6.45
N VAL A 86 -0.89 -0.66 -7.30
CA VAL A 86 -1.73 -0.49 -8.48
C VAL A 86 -3.12 -0.96 -8.14
N VAL A 87 -4.05 -0.02 -8.02
CA VAL A 87 -5.45 -0.28 -7.72
C VAL A 87 -6.23 -0.31 -9.02
N ILE A 88 -6.85 -1.45 -9.33
CA ILE A 88 -7.58 -1.69 -10.56
C ILE A 88 -9.07 -1.77 -10.25
N ARG A 89 -9.85 -0.87 -10.85
CA ARG A 89 -11.31 -0.83 -10.81
C ARG A 89 -11.84 -0.98 -12.23
N ASN A 90 -13.12 -1.35 -12.36
CA ASN A 90 -13.79 -1.55 -13.65
C ASN A 90 -13.64 -0.39 -14.67
N HIS A 91 -13.37 0.83 -14.20
CA HIS A 91 -13.30 2.04 -15.03
C HIS A 91 -12.04 2.89 -14.81
N ALA A 92 -11.11 2.46 -13.95
CA ALA A 92 -9.93 3.25 -13.61
C ALA A 92 -8.81 2.37 -13.04
N THR A 93 -7.57 2.72 -13.38
CA THR A 93 -6.37 2.16 -12.75
C THR A 93 -5.59 3.29 -12.10
N ASN A 94 -5.38 3.21 -10.79
CA ASN A 94 -4.68 4.21 -10.01
C ASN A 94 -3.35 3.68 -9.52
N HIS A 95 -2.31 4.52 -9.60
CA HIS A 95 -0.98 4.18 -9.14
C HIS A 95 -0.68 4.98 -7.88
N TYR A 96 -0.42 4.30 -6.78
CA TYR A 96 -0.01 4.91 -5.52
C TYR A 96 1.46 4.64 -5.29
N ARG A 97 2.29 5.67 -5.39
CA ARG A 97 3.74 5.58 -5.24
C ARG A 97 4.12 5.49 -3.76
N LEU A 98 5.05 4.59 -3.43
CA LEU A 98 5.67 4.53 -2.11
C LEU A 98 6.41 5.84 -1.80
N THR A 99 6.02 6.50 -0.71
CA THR A 99 6.61 7.78 -0.28
C THR A 99 7.46 7.64 0.97
N ASN A 100 7.00 6.87 1.96
CA ASN A 100 7.68 6.75 3.23
C ASN A 100 7.32 5.45 3.97
N LEU A 101 8.13 5.14 4.98
CA LEU A 101 7.87 4.14 6.02
C LEU A 101 7.86 4.84 7.38
N SER A 102 6.80 4.66 8.16
CA SER A 102 6.74 5.02 9.59
C SER A 102 6.79 3.78 10.46
N TYR A 103 7.23 3.94 11.71
CA TYR A 103 7.20 2.90 12.74
C TYR A 103 6.11 3.25 13.74
N ASP A 104 5.43 2.23 14.25
CA ASP A 104 4.57 2.36 15.43
C ASP A 104 5.42 2.47 16.71
#